data_AF-A0AAW2DB05-F1
#
_entry.id   AF-A0AAW2DB05-F1
#
_cell.length_a   1.000
_cell.length_b   1.000
_cell.length_c   1.000
_cell.angle_alpha   90.00
_cell.angle_beta   90.00
_cell.angle_gamma   90.00
#
_symmetry.space_group_name_H-M   'P 1'
#
loop_
_entity.id
_entity.type
_entity.pdbx_description
1 polymer ?
#
loop_
_entity_poly.entity_id
_entity_poly.type
_entity_poly.pdbx_seq_one_letter_code
_entity_poly.pdbx_strand_id
1 'polypeptide(L)'
;MQDCGECPSPQTYAILLDGFCKKQKIGEAMALFQEMEDKKLDHNIVIYSILINGLCNIKKLTAARELFNSLPLKGLRSNVWTYTIMIKGLCKEGLIVEACELLKKMDGNGCSPNDCTYNTLIQGLLQRNETSKAMEFVKIMVGKGFSANASTASMLIDLISADLGDKVLKELLQ
;
A
#
# COMPACT_ATOMS: atom_id res chain seq x y z
N MET A 1 -43.63 3.70 -9.46
CA MET A 1 -43.24 3.99 -10.86
C MET A 1 -41.91 4.71 -10.79
N GLN A 2 -40.75 4.20 -11.18
CA GLN A 2 -40.29 3.01 -11.93
C GLN A 2 -39.13 2.40 -11.12
N ASP A 3 -39.02 1.08 -10.89
CA ASP A 3 -38.46 0.10 -11.84
C ASP A 3 -37.33 0.64 -12.73
N CYS A 4 -36.16 0.81 -12.14
CA CYS A 4 -34.90 0.53 -12.84
C CYS A 4 -34.12 -0.46 -11.99
N GLY A 5 -34.53 -1.73 -12.08
CA GLY A 5 -33.78 -2.88 -11.58
C GLY A 5 -32.51 -3.14 -12.40
N GLU A 6 -31.66 -2.12 -12.55
CA GLU A 6 -30.30 -2.34 -13.02
C GLU A 6 -29.50 -2.81 -11.81
N CYS A 7 -29.09 -4.08 -11.85
CA CYS A 7 -28.15 -4.62 -10.88
C CYS A 7 -26.91 -3.71 -10.90
N PRO A 8 -26.54 -3.04 -9.78
CA PRO A 8 -25.45 -2.09 -9.80
C PRO A 8 -24.18 -2.76 -10.32
N SER A 9 -23.52 -2.11 -11.27
CA SER A 9 -22.30 -2.68 -11.86
C SER A 9 -21.23 -2.92 -10.79
N PRO A 10 -20.31 -3.88 -10.98
CA PRO A 10 -19.15 -4.04 -10.09
C PRO A 10 -18.37 -2.73 -9.87
N GLN A 11 -18.36 -1.84 -10.86
CA GLN A 11 -17.76 -0.51 -10.79
C GLN A 11 -18.53 0.42 -9.82
N THR A 12 -19.86 0.36 -9.82
CA THR A 12 -20.70 1.12 -8.87
C THR A 12 -20.40 0.70 -7.44
N TYR A 13 -20.32 -0.61 -7.19
CA TYR A 13 -19.94 -1.14 -5.88
C TYR A 13 -18.53 -0.72 -5.48
N ALA A 14 -17.55 -0.77 -6.40
CA ALA A 14 -16.19 -0.30 -6.14
C ALA A 14 -16.16 1.17 -5.69
N ILE A 15 -16.91 2.05 -6.37
CA ILE A 15 -16.99 3.48 -6.01
C ILE A 15 -17.59 3.66 -4.62
N LEU A 16 -18.68 2.97 -4.30
CA LEU A 16 -19.33 3.05 -3.00
C LEU A 16 -18.44 2.53 -1.88
N LEU A 17 -17.81 1.36 -2.07
CA LEU A 17 -16.87 0.77 -1.12
C LEU A 17 -15.68 1.71 -0.87
N ASP A 18 -15.08 2.26 -1.92
CA ASP A 18 -13.96 3.19 -1.80
C ASP A 18 -14.38 4.46 -1.06
N GLY A 19 -15.57 4.98 -1.34
CA GLY A 19 -16.18 6.09 -0.60
C GLY A 19 -16.31 5.80 0.89
N PHE A 20 -16.89 4.65 1.26
CA PHE A 20 -17.01 4.25 2.67
C PHE A 20 -15.66 4.05 3.35
N CYS A 21 -14.71 3.38 2.70
CA CYS A 21 -13.35 3.17 3.21
C CYS A 21 -12.62 4.51 3.43
N LYS A 22 -12.71 5.45 2.49
CA LYS A 22 -12.11 6.80 2.62
C LYS A 22 -12.73 7.61 3.74
N LYS A 23 -14.02 7.40 4.05
CA LYS A 23 -14.71 7.99 5.21
C LYS A 23 -14.54 7.19 6.50
N GLN A 24 -13.69 6.15 6.50
CA GLN A 24 -13.45 5.25 7.62
C GLN A 24 -14.71 4.52 8.15
N LYS A 25 -15.76 4.46 7.33
CA LYS A 25 -17.02 3.75 7.61
C LYS A 25 -16.90 2.27 7.26
N ILE A 26 -15.94 1.57 7.88
CA ILE A 26 -15.62 0.19 7.49
C ILE A 26 -16.78 -0.78 7.72
N GLY A 27 -17.63 -0.53 8.72
CA GLY A 27 -18.83 -1.35 8.95
C GLY A 27 -19.80 -1.29 7.78
N GLU A 28 -20.05 -0.08 7.25
CA GLU A 28 -20.89 0.13 6.06
C GLU A 28 -20.24 -0.52 4.82
N ALA A 29 -18.91 -0.41 4.67
CA ALA A 29 -18.18 -1.07 3.59
C ALA A 29 -18.28 -2.61 3.65
N MET A 30 -18.13 -3.20 4.84
CA MET A 30 -18.24 -4.66 5.01
C MET A 30 -19.67 -5.16 4.83
N ALA A 31 -20.68 -4.39 5.26
CA ALA A 31 -22.08 -4.73 5.01
C ALA A 31 -22.40 -4.71 3.51
N LEU A 32 -21.92 -3.68 2.79
CA LEU A 32 -22.08 -3.61 1.33
C LEU A 32 -21.34 -4.75 0.63
N PHE A 33 -20.15 -5.12 1.10
CA PHE A 33 -19.41 -6.27 0.57
C PHE A 33 -20.14 -7.60 0.82
N GLN A 34 -20.73 -7.80 2.00
CA GLN A 34 -21.55 -8.97 2.29
C GLN A 34 -22.79 -9.04 1.37
N GLU A 35 -23.43 -7.90 1.10
CA GLU A 35 -24.54 -7.83 0.14
C GLU A 35 -24.11 -8.27 -1.27
N MET A 36 -22.89 -7.93 -1.71
CA MET A 36 -22.34 -8.39 -2.99
C MET A 36 -22.15 -9.91 -3.02
N GLU A 37 -21.62 -10.48 -1.93
CA GLU A 37 -21.44 -11.93 -1.76
C GLU A 37 -22.80 -12.66 -1.78
N ASP A 38 -23.80 -12.14 -1.08
CA ASP A 38 -25.16 -12.70 -1.03
C ASP A 38 -25.83 -12.67 -2.43
N LYS A 39 -25.55 -11.62 -3.21
CA LYS A 39 -25.99 -11.47 -4.60
C LYS A 39 -25.16 -12.27 -5.60
N LYS A 40 -24.12 -12.99 -5.16
CA LYS A 40 -23.19 -13.77 -6.00
C LYS A 40 -22.59 -12.96 -7.14
N LEU A 41 -22.31 -11.68 -6.88
CA LEU A 41 -21.67 -10.82 -7.88
C LEU A 41 -20.21 -11.21 -8.06
N ASP A 42 -19.69 -11.06 -9.27
CA ASP A 42 -18.28 -11.32 -9.55
C ASP A 42 -17.41 -10.29 -8.82
N HIS A 43 -16.61 -10.80 -7.88
CA HIS A 43 -15.62 -10.00 -7.20
C HIS A 43 -14.33 -10.01 -8.01
N ASN A 44 -13.86 -8.82 -8.36
CA ASN A 44 -12.57 -8.65 -9.02
C ASN A 44 -11.51 -8.13 -8.04
N ILE A 45 -10.26 -8.08 -8.50
CA ILE A 45 -9.13 -7.61 -7.69
C ILE A 45 -9.30 -6.17 -7.18
N VAL A 46 -10.09 -5.33 -7.86
CA VAL A 46 -10.32 -3.93 -7.48
C VAL A 46 -11.08 -3.85 -6.15
N ILE A 47 -12.16 -4.64 -6.01
CA ILE A 47 -12.98 -4.68 -4.79
C ILE A 47 -12.13 -5.07 -3.57
N TYR A 48 -11.36 -6.15 -3.68
CA TYR A 48 -10.49 -6.58 -2.59
C TYR A 48 -9.39 -5.57 -2.29
N SER A 49 -8.79 -4.95 -3.31
CA SER A 49 -7.77 -3.91 -3.10
C SER A 49 -8.32 -2.71 -2.33
N ILE A 50 -9.57 -2.30 -2.61
CA ILE A 50 -10.26 -1.23 -1.87
C ILE A 50 -10.43 -1.63 -0.39
N LEU A 51 -10.94 -2.83 -0.12
CA LEU A 51 -11.16 -3.31 1.25
C LEU A 51 -9.86 -3.44 2.04
N ILE A 52 -8.82 -4.03 1.43
CA ILE A 52 -7.49 -4.16 2.02
C ILE A 52 -6.94 -2.75 2.35
N ASN A 53 -7.07 -1.78 1.44
CA ASN A 53 -6.63 -0.41 1.69
C ASN A 53 -7.43 0.24 2.83
N GLY A 54 -8.74 0.07 2.85
CA GLY A 54 -9.61 0.54 3.93
C GLY A 54 -9.17 0.01 5.29
N LEU A 55 -8.95 -1.31 5.39
CA LEU A 55 -8.50 -1.99 6.60
C LEU A 55 -7.11 -1.51 7.06
N CYS A 56 -6.15 -1.36 6.13
CA CYS A 56 -4.84 -0.79 6.42
C CYS A 56 -4.94 0.65 6.96
N ASN A 57 -5.87 1.46 6.47
CA ASN A 57 -6.02 2.84 6.91
C ASN A 57 -6.64 2.98 8.31
N ILE A 58 -7.38 1.97 8.78
CA ILE A 58 -7.91 1.91 10.15
C ILE A 58 -7.09 1.00 11.07
N LYS A 59 -5.82 0.72 10.71
CA LYS A 59 -4.87 -0.10 11.49
C LYS A 59 -5.34 -1.54 11.75
N LYS A 60 -6.23 -2.09 10.92
CA LYS A 60 -6.67 -3.50 10.98
C LYS A 60 -5.83 -4.37 10.05
N LEU A 61 -4.50 -4.34 10.23
CA LEU A 61 -3.57 -5.01 9.32
C LEU A 61 -3.74 -6.54 9.28
N THR A 62 -4.13 -7.19 10.39
CA THR A 62 -4.40 -8.64 10.41
C THR A 62 -5.51 -9.02 9.44
N ALA A 63 -6.65 -8.32 9.49
CA ALA A 63 -7.76 -8.55 8.56
C ALA A 63 -7.38 -8.21 7.11
N ALA A 64 -6.60 -7.14 6.89
CA ALA A 64 -6.10 -6.79 5.56
C ALA A 64 -5.22 -7.92 4.98
N ARG A 65 -4.37 -8.53 5.81
CA ARG A 65 -3.52 -9.65 5.45
C ARG A 65 -4.31 -10.92 5.15
N GLU A 66 -5.33 -11.22 5.94
CA GLU A 66 -6.24 -12.35 5.68
C GLU A 66 -6.90 -12.22 4.31
N LEU A 67 -7.44 -11.04 3.99
CA LEU A 67 -8.00 -10.77 2.66
C LEU A 67 -6.95 -10.92 1.56
N PHE A 68 -5.77 -10.32 1.73
CA PHE A 68 -4.67 -10.41 0.76
C PHE A 68 -4.24 -11.87 0.49
N ASN A 69 -4.08 -12.66 1.55
CA ASN A 69 -3.67 -14.07 1.45
C ASN A 69 -4.79 -14.97 0.89
N SER A 70 -6.06 -14.55 1.00
CA SER A 70 -7.18 -15.29 0.43
C SER A 70 -7.33 -15.15 -1.09
N LEU A 71 -6.69 -14.14 -1.71
CA LEU A 71 -6.86 -13.83 -3.14
C LEU A 71 -6.54 -15.02 -4.06
N PRO A 72 -5.43 -15.77 -3.89
CA PRO A 72 -5.14 -16.91 -4.74
C PRO A 72 -6.17 -18.03 -4.63
N LEU A 73 -6.73 -18.26 -3.43
CA LEU A 73 -7.78 -19.25 -3.19
C LEU A 73 -9.10 -18.89 -3.89
N LYS A 74 -9.29 -17.59 -4.18
CA LYS A 74 -10.42 -17.05 -4.94
C LYS A 74 -10.11 -16.94 -6.45
N GLY A 75 -8.97 -17.48 -6.92
CA GLY A 75 -8.54 -17.39 -8.32
C GLY A 75 -8.10 -15.98 -8.74
N LEU A 76 -7.89 -15.07 -7.78
CA LEU A 76 -7.49 -13.69 -8.05
C LEU A 76 -5.97 -13.53 -7.89
N ARG A 77 -5.36 -12.75 -8.80
CA ARG A 77 -3.96 -12.36 -8.71
C ARG A 77 -3.82 -10.92 -8.23
N SER A 78 -3.00 -10.72 -7.21
CA SER A 78 -2.63 -9.39 -6.73
C SER A 78 -1.93 -8.60 -7.83
N ASN A 79 -2.40 -7.39 -8.10
CA ASN A 79 -1.75 -6.47 -9.02
C ASN A 79 -0.79 -5.53 -8.27
N VAL A 80 -0.08 -4.68 -9.00
CA VAL A 80 0.91 -3.74 -8.42
C VAL A 80 0.27 -2.92 -7.30
N TRP A 81 -0.94 -2.40 -7.52
CA TRP A 81 -1.66 -1.59 -6.55
C TRP A 81 -1.96 -2.34 -5.25
N THR A 82 -2.45 -3.59 -5.33
CA THR A 82 -2.72 -4.43 -4.16
C THR A 82 -1.45 -4.65 -3.32
N TYR A 83 -0.31 -4.91 -3.98
CA TYR A 83 0.99 -5.03 -3.30
C TYR A 83 1.43 -3.71 -2.65
N THR A 84 1.34 -2.59 -3.37
CA THR A 84 1.70 -1.27 -2.85
C THR A 84 0.89 -0.92 -1.60
N ILE A 85 -0.42 -1.25 -1.57
CA ILE A 85 -1.29 -1.07 -0.41
C ILE A 85 -0.77 -1.86 0.79
N MET A 86 -0.46 -3.15 0.61
CA MET A 86 0.04 -4.00 1.69
C MET A 86 1.40 -3.53 2.21
N ILE A 87 2.33 -3.17 1.32
CA ILE A 87 3.63 -2.61 1.68
C ILE A 87 3.45 -1.34 2.52
N LYS A 88 2.56 -0.43 2.09
CA LYS A 88 2.23 0.79 2.85
C LYS A 88 1.68 0.47 4.24
N GLY A 89 0.77 -0.49 4.33
CA GLY A 89 0.19 -0.96 5.60
C GLY A 89 1.25 -1.52 6.55
N LEU A 90 2.14 -2.38 6.05
CA LEU A 90 3.26 -2.95 6.81
C LEU A 90 4.19 -1.85 7.35
N CYS A 91 4.57 -0.87 6.53
CA CYS A 91 5.38 0.26 6.97
C CYS A 91 4.68 1.09 8.07
N LYS A 92 3.38 1.34 7.93
CA LYS A 92 2.55 2.06 8.92
C LYS A 92 2.46 1.33 10.26
N GLU A 93 2.58 0.01 10.30
CA GLU A 93 2.64 -0.77 11.55
C GLU A 93 4.08 -1.08 12.01
N GLY A 94 5.09 -0.60 11.29
CA GLY A 94 6.50 -0.80 11.64
C GLY A 94 7.06 -2.18 11.28
N LEU A 95 6.31 -2.99 10.53
CA LEU A 95 6.73 -4.33 10.06
C LEU A 95 7.64 -4.22 8.83
N ILE A 96 8.79 -3.56 9.00
CA ILE A 96 9.68 -3.16 7.91
C ILE A 96 10.32 -4.36 7.20
N VAL A 97 10.75 -5.38 7.94
CA VAL A 97 11.35 -6.59 7.34
C VAL A 97 10.38 -7.23 6.35
N GLU A 98 9.12 -7.37 6.78
CA GLU A 98 8.08 -7.96 5.94
C GLU A 98 7.72 -7.07 4.73
N ALA A 99 7.68 -5.75 4.90
CA ALA A 99 7.46 -4.83 3.79
C ALA A 99 8.52 -4.98 2.69
N CYS A 100 9.79 -5.08 3.08
CA CYS A 100 10.91 -5.29 2.16
C CYS A 100 10.84 -6.66 1.47
N GLU A 101 10.53 -7.72 2.21
CA GLU A 101 10.35 -9.07 1.65
C GLU A 101 9.19 -9.12 0.65
N LEU A 102 8.08 -8.46 0.97
CA LEU A 102 6.91 -8.43 0.11
C LEU A 102 7.24 -7.75 -1.22
N LEU A 103 7.97 -6.62 -1.22
CA LEU A 103 8.45 -5.98 -2.43
C LEU A 103 9.37 -6.91 -3.24
N LYS A 104 10.30 -7.63 -2.60
CA LYS A 104 11.22 -8.56 -3.27
C LYS A 104 10.50 -9.77 -3.90
N LYS A 105 9.40 -10.22 -3.30
CA LYS A 105 8.58 -11.35 -3.81
C LYS A 105 7.70 -10.99 -5.01
N MET A 106 7.47 -9.70 -5.27
CA MET A 106 6.59 -9.22 -6.34
C MET A 106 6.97 -9.77 -7.73
N ASP A 107 8.25 -9.66 -8.13
CA ASP A 107 8.73 -10.16 -9.42
C ASP A 107 8.53 -11.69 -9.56
N GLY A 108 8.81 -12.45 -8.49
CA GLY A 108 8.59 -13.90 -8.45
C GLY A 108 7.12 -14.31 -8.51
N ASN A 109 6.21 -13.39 -8.14
CA ASN A 109 4.77 -13.58 -8.24
C ASN A 109 4.19 -13.04 -9.57
N GLY A 110 5.05 -12.70 -10.54
CA GLY A 110 4.67 -12.27 -11.88
C GLY A 110 4.11 -10.84 -11.93
N CYS A 111 4.44 -9.99 -10.96
CA CYS A 111 3.94 -8.62 -10.85
C CYS A 111 5.09 -7.69 -10.45
N SER A 112 5.67 -6.94 -11.38
CA SER A 112 6.86 -6.14 -11.06
C SER A 112 6.56 -4.86 -10.27
N PRO A 113 7.37 -4.49 -9.25
CA PRO A 113 7.26 -3.19 -8.59
C PRO A 113 7.47 -2.03 -9.56
N ASN A 114 6.67 -0.97 -9.44
CA ASN A 114 6.83 0.28 -10.18
C ASN A 114 7.40 1.40 -9.30
N ASP A 115 7.53 2.59 -9.88
CA ASP A 115 7.93 3.83 -9.23
C ASP A 115 7.14 4.12 -7.94
N CYS A 116 5.82 3.95 -7.97
CA CYS A 116 4.95 4.18 -6.83
C CYS A 116 5.24 3.19 -5.68
N THR A 117 5.46 1.91 -6.00
CA THR A 117 5.81 0.89 -5.00
C THR A 117 7.14 1.18 -4.33
N TYR A 118 8.18 1.54 -5.09
CA TYR A 118 9.48 1.90 -4.53
C TYR A 118 9.39 3.15 -3.65
N ASN A 119 8.76 4.22 -4.13
CA ASN A 119 8.54 5.44 -3.35
C ASN A 119 7.82 5.13 -2.04
N THR A 120 6.77 4.30 -2.08
CA THR A 120 5.99 3.90 -0.89
C THR A 120 6.87 3.20 0.16
N LEU A 121 7.69 2.24 -0.26
CA LEU A 121 8.60 1.54 0.67
C LEU A 121 9.66 2.49 1.24
N ILE A 122 10.31 3.30 0.39
CA ILE A 122 11.36 4.23 0.80
C ILE A 122 10.82 5.24 1.82
N GLN A 123 9.67 5.84 1.55
CA GLN A 123 9.01 6.75 2.49
C GLN A 123 8.71 6.06 3.82
N GLY A 124 8.20 4.83 3.77
CA GLY A 124 7.95 4.01 4.96
C GLY A 124 9.20 3.72 5.78
N LEU A 125 10.32 3.42 5.11
CA LEU A 125 11.63 3.20 5.75
C LEU A 125 12.14 4.48 6.42
N LEU A 126 12.09 5.62 5.72
CA LEU A 126 12.52 6.92 6.25
C LEU A 126 11.68 7.33 7.47
N GLN A 127 10.36 7.12 7.45
CA GLN A 127 9.48 7.36 8.60
C GLN A 127 9.81 6.49 9.83
N ARG A 128 10.52 5.37 9.62
CA ARG A 128 10.96 4.46 10.69
C ARG A 128 12.44 4.59 11.01
N ASN A 129 13.11 5.62 10.50
CA ASN A 129 14.56 5.84 10.65
C ASN A 129 15.42 4.67 10.12
N GLU A 130 14.89 3.88 9.19
CA GLU A 130 15.58 2.77 8.53
C GLU A 130 16.40 3.28 7.33
N THR A 131 17.24 4.29 7.60
CA THR A 131 17.96 5.08 6.60
C THR A 131 18.85 4.23 5.67
N SER A 132 19.57 3.26 6.24
CA SER A 132 20.47 2.40 5.45
C SER A 132 19.69 1.61 4.38
N LYS A 133 18.58 0.98 4.78
CA LYS A 133 17.69 0.27 3.85
C LYS A 133 17.02 1.22 2.87
N ALA A 134 16.60 2.41 3.31
CA ALA A 134 16.01 3.41 2.42
C ALA A 134 16.97 3.75 1.27
N MET A 135 18.26 3.99 1.58
CA MET A 135 19.28 4.27 0.57
C MET A 135 19.61 3.07 -0.34
N GLU A 136 19.56 1.84 0.18
CA GLU A 136 19.64 0.63 -0.64
C GLU A 136 18.52 0.61 -1.69
N PHE A 137 17.28 0.83 -1.26
CA PHE A 137 16.13 0.82 -2.18
C PHE A 137 16.11 2.03 -3.13
N VAL A 138 16.65 3.19 -2.75
CA VAL A 138 16.87 4.32 -3.68
C VAL A 138 17.81 3.91 -4.82
N LYS A 139 18.93 3.25 -4.51
CA LYS A 139 19.86 2.76 -5.54
C LYS A 139 19.21 1.75 -6.47
N ILE A 140 18.42 0.81 -5.92
CA ILE A 140 17.68 -0.18 -6.72
C ILE A 140 16.66 0.52 -7.62
N MET A 141 15.91 1.48 -7.09
CA MET A 141 14.89 2.24 -7.81
C MET A 141 15.49 3.00 -9.00
N VAL A 142 16.58 3.74 -8.78
CA VAL A 142 17.30 4.47 -9.83
C VAL A 142 17.92 3.50 -10.85
N GLY A 143 18.50 2.39 -10.39
CA GLY A 143 19.05 1.36 -11.27
C GLY A 143 18.00 0.71 -12.18
N LYS A 144 16.73 0.67 -11.76
CA LYS A 144 15.59 0.24 -12.58
C LYS A 144 14.99 1.35 -13.45
N GLY A 145 15.56 2.56 -13.43
CA GLY A 145 15.09 3.70 -14.23
C GLY A 145 13.90 4.47 -13.65
N PHE A 146 13.58 4.27 -12.37
CA PHE A 146 12.52 5.02 -11.68
C PHE A 146 13.10 6.21 -10.89
N SER A 147 12.27 7.23 -10.66
CA SER A 147 12.65 8.46 -9.95
C SER A 147 11.88 8.67 -8.65
N ALA A 148 12.57 9.15 -7.62
CA ALA A 148 11.93 9.61 -6.38
C ALA A 148 10.92 10.72 -6.68
N ASN A 149 9.71 10.63 -6.11
CA ASN A 149 8.73 11.71 -6.20
C ASN A 149 9.08 12.86 -5.22
N ALA A 150 8.37 13.98 -5.32
CA ALA A 150 8.63 15.17 -4.50
C ALA A 150 8.64 14.88 -2.99
N SER A 151 7.71 14.04 -2.51
CA SER A 151 7.64 13.66 -1.10
C SER A 151 8.86 12.84 -0.68
N THR A 152 9.26 11.86 -1.48
CA THR A 152 10.45 11.03 -1.19
C THR A 152 11.72 11.86 -1.23
N ALA A 153 11.87 12.74 -2.21
CA ALA A 153 13.03 13.63 -2.34
C ALA A 153 13.16 14.57 -1.14
N SER A 154 12.06 15.19 -0.70
CA SER A 154 12.05 16.04 0.50
C SER A 154 12.55 15.29 1.72
N MET A 155 12.02 14.09 1.98
CA MET A 155 12.41 13.28 3.15
C MET A 155 13.89 12.88 3.11
N LEU A 156 14.45 12.63 1.93
CA LEU A 156 15.88 12.34 1.77
C LEU A 156 16.74 13.58 2.02
N ILE A 157 16.30 14.77 1.57
CA ILE A 157 16.99 16.03 1.83
C ILE A 157 17.01 16.34 3.33
N ASP A 158 15.88 16.16 4.02
CA ASP A 158 15.77 16.38 5.47
C ASP A 158 16.75 15.47 6.23
N LEU A 159 16.83 14.20 5.82
CA LEU A 159 17.75 13.22 6.39
C LEU A 159 19.23 13.62 6.18
N ILE A 160 19.62 14.03 4.96
CA ILE A 160 21.00 14.44 4.65
C ILE A 160 21.36 15.71 5.42
N SER A 161 20.41 16.64 5.54
CA SER A 161 20.62 17.89 6.28
C SER A 161 20.87 17.62 7.77
N ALA A 162 20.16 16.65 8.36
CA ALA A 162 20.40 16.22 9.73
C ALA A 162 21.79 15.56 9.91
N ASP A 163 22.19 14.66 9.01
CA ASP A 163 23.51 13.99 9.06
C ASP A 163 24.68 14.98 8.89
N LEU A 164 24.53 15.98 8.03
CA LEU A 164 25.50 17.06 7.88
C LEU A 164 25.61 17.91 9.15
N GLY A 165 24.48 18.26 9.77
CA GLY A 165 24.46 18.96 11.06
C GLY A 165 25.19 18.20 12.15
N ASP A 166 24.95 16.90 12.27
CA ASP A 166 25.61 16.02 13.24
C ASP A 166 27.13 15.94 13.01
N LYS A 167 27.58 15.91 11.76
CA LYS A 167 29.02 15.93 11.41
C LYS A 167 29.68 17.26 11.79
N VAL A 168 29.05 18.38 11.42
CA VAL A 168 29.57 19.73 11.74
C VAL A 168 29.64 19.95 13.25
N LEU A 169 28.62 19.52 14.01
CA LEU A 169 28.64 19.62 15.48
C LEU A 169 29.78 18.80 16.10
N LYS A 170 30.06 17.60 15.57
CA LYS A 170 31.18 16.77 16.04
C LYS A 170 32.54 17.41 15.76
N GLU A 171 32.69 18.08 14.62
CA GLU A 171 33.93 18.81 14.26
C GLU A 171 34.14 20.05 15.13
N LEU A 172 33.07 20.74 15.54
CA LEU A 172 33.15 21.94 16.41
C LEU A 172 33.43 21.61 17.88
N LEU A 173 33.19 20.37 18.32
CA LEU A 173 33.38 19.93 19.71
C LEU A 173 34.73 19.21 19.95
N GLN A 174 35.58 19.10 18.93
CA GLN A 174 36.96 18.60 19.02
C GLN A 174 37.96 19.77 19.10
#